data_AF-U2G601-F1
#
_entry.id   AF-U2G601-F1
#
_cell.length_a   1.000
_cell.length_b   1.000
_cell.length_c   1.000
_cell.angle_alpha   90.00
_cell.angle_beta   90.00
_cell.angle_gamma   90.00
#
_symmetry.space_group_name_H-M   'P 1'
#
loop_
_entity.id
_entity.type
_entity.pdbx_description
1 polymer ?
#
loop_
_entity_poly.entity_id
_entity_poly.type
_entity_poly.pdbx_seq_one_letter_code
_entity_poly.pdbx_strand_id
1 'polypeptide(L)'
;MFKGLFVATLLVISTAALAEGFGDRSTRIGWHVRQPTRFMVSGVLRKNGSTDVIKPIQSILTADDGSTALQIFIKSAQTQYPGYVLIATLVSPVPTAGTCENAI
;
A
#
# COMPACT_ATOMS: atom_id res chain seq x y z
N MET A 1 -12.32 -15.56 -58.98
CA MET A 1 -13.13 -14.67 -58.12
C MET A 1 -12.87 -15.02 -56.67
N PHE A 2 -12.11 -14.19 -55.97
CA PHE A 2 -11.75 -14.38 -54.56
C PHE A 2 -12.93 -13.96 -53.65
N LYS A 3 -13.46 -14.88 -52.85
CA LYS A 3 -14.39 -14.56 -51.74
C LYS A 3 -13.59 -14.62 -50.43
N GLY A 4 -13.08 -13.47 -50.00
CA GLY A 4 -12.44 -13.31 -48.69
C GLY A 4 -13.51 -13.17 -47.62
N LEU A 5 -13.51 -14.08 -46.65
CA LEU A 5 -14.30 -13.97 -45.42
C LEU A 5 -13.53 -13.04 -44.45
N PHE A 6 -14.04 -11.83 -44.21
CA PHE A 6 -13.49 -10.95 -43.17
C PHE A 6 -14.16 -11.27 -41.84
N VAL A 7 -13.39 -11.86 -40.92
CA VAL A 7 -13.75 -12.01 -39.51
C VAL A 7 -13.43 -10.69 -38.82
N ALA A 8 -14.46 -9.99 -38.34
CA ALA A 8 -14.30 -8.75 -37.57
C ALA A 8 -14.04 -9.10 -36.11
N THR A 9 -12.77 -9.09 -35.71
CA THR A 9 -12.35 -9.21 -34.31
C THR A 9 -12.60 -7.88 -33.61
N LEU A 10 -13.63 -7.81 -32.76
CA LEU A 10 -13.88 -6.66 -31.89
C LEU A 10 -12.81 -6.61 -30.79
N LEU A 11 -11.78 -5.79 -30.98
CA LEU A 11 -10.84 -5.42 -29.93
C LEU A 11 -11.56 -4.42 -28.99
N VAL A 12 -12.00 -4.89 -27.82
CA VAL A 12 -12.45 -4.00 -26.74
C VAL A 12 -11.20 -3.39 -26.11
N ILE A 13 -10.80 -2.22 -26.63
CA ILE A 13 -9.75 -1.40 -26.03
C ILE A 13 -10.40 -0.67 -24.85
N SER A 14 -10.22 -1.21 -23.64
CA SER A 14 -10.56 -0.49 -22.41
C SER A 14 -9.65 0.75 -22.32
N THR A 15 -10.13 1.90 -22.77
CA THR A 15 -9.46 3.18 -22.53
C THR A 15 -9.53 3.46 -21.03
N ALA A 16 -8.44 3.21 -20.31
CA ALA A 16 -8.20 3.89 -19.04
C ALA A 16 -8.24 5.38 -19.35
N ALA A 17 -9.25 6.09 -18.82
CA ALA A 17 -9.38 7.52 -19.03
C ALA A 17 -8.13 8.21 -18.44
N LEU A 18 -7.21 8.64 -19.29
CA LEU A 18 -6.18 9.59 -18.93
C LEU A 18 -6.89 10.93 -18.73
N ALA A 19 -6.95 11.40 -17.48
CA ALA A 19 -7.43 12.72 -17.16
C ALA A 19 -6.38 13.75 -17.61
N GLU A 20 -6.39 14.14 -18.88
CA GLU A 20 -5.64 15.31 -19.37
C GLU A 20 -6.46 16.59 -19.10
N GLY A 21 -6.08 17.33 -18.06
CA GLY A 21 -6.62 18.65 -17.76
C GLY A 21 -5.67 19.76 -18.22
N PHE A 22 -6.04 20.47 -19.29
CA PHE A 22 -5.37 21.66 -19.79
C PHE A 22 -5.58 22.86 -18.84
N GLY A 23 -4.51 23.54 -18.44
CA GLY A 23 -4.54 24.93 -17.98
C GLY A 23 -4.03 25.17 -16.55
N ASP A 24 -2.95 25.95 -16.46
CA ASP A 24 -2.14 26.27 -15.26
C ASP A 24 -2.88 27.05 -14.14
N ARG A 25 -4.18 27.34 -14.30
CA ARG A 25 -5.06 27.91 -13.26
C ARG A 25 -6.18 26.97 -12.80
N SER A 26 -6.46 25.89 -13.53
CA SER A 26 -7.47 24.87 -13.18
C SER A 26 -6.93 23.79 -12.24
N THR A 27 -5.61 23.72 -12.07
CA THR A 27 -4.92 22.68 -11.28
C THR A 27 -5.14 22.78 -9.76
N ARG A 28 -5.81 23.84 -9.26
CA ARG A 28 -6.11 24.00 -7.83
C ARG A 28 -7.50 23.53 -7.41
N ILE A 29 -8.46 23.42 -8.33
CA ILE A 29 -9.83 22.97 -8.03
C ILE A 29 -10.06 21.68 -8.80
N GLY A 30 -10.03 20.56 -8.08
CA GLY A 30 -10.17 19.24 -8.67
C GLY A 30 -10.08 18.12 -7.65
N TRP A 31 -10.69 16.99 -7.98
CA TRP A 31 -10.56 15.77 -7.19
C TRP A 31 -9.13 15.24 -7.30
N HIS A 32 -8.41 15.23 -6.17
CA HIS A 32 -7.09 14.60 -6.07
C HIS A 32 -7.27 13.22 -5.43
N VAL A 33 -6.77 12.19 -6.10
CA VAL A 33 -6.78 10.83 -5.55
C VAL A 33 -5.53 10.64 -4.71
N ARG A 34 -5.70 10.53 -3.39
CA ARG A 34 -4.59 10.19 -2.49
C ARG A 34 -4.58 8.69 -2.24
N GLN A 35 -3.50 8.02 -2.65
CA GLN A 35 -3.32 6.57 -2.54
C GLN A 35 -1.96 6.25 -1.93
N PRO A 36 -1.83 6.29 -0.59
CA PRO A 36 -0.57 5.94 0.06
C PRO A 36 -0.29 4.44 -0.06
N THR A 37 0.95 4.08 -0.39
CA THR A 37 1.45 2.71 -0.30
C THR A 37 1.50 2.31 1.17
N ARG A 38 0.81 1.22 1.53
CA ARG A 38 0.65 0.77 2.91
C ARG A 38 1.03 -0.69 3.05
N PHE A 39 1.58 -1.04 4.21
CA PHE A 39 1.98 -2.39 4.56
C PHE A 39 1.42 -2.78 5.93
N MET A 40 0.83 -3.95 6.02
CA MET A 40 0.51 -4.61 7.28
C MET A 40 1.79 -5.30 7.75
N VAL A 41 2.28 -4.89 8.91
CA VAL A 41 3.43 -5.51 9.56
C VAL A 41 2.97 -6.17 10.85
N SER A 42 3.17 -7.47 10.95
CA SER A 42 2.89 -8.26 12.14
C SER A 42 4.21 -8.72 12.75
N GLY A 43 4.27 -8.77 14.08
CA GLY A 43 5.46 -9.17 14.81
C GLY A 43 5.11 -9.99 16.04
N VAL A 44 6.03 -10.84 16.45
CA VAL A 44 5.94 -11.60 17.69
C VAL A 44 7.10 -11.17 18.58
N LEU A 45 6.76 -10.63 19.75
CA LEU A 45 7.72 -10.25 20.78
C LEU A 45 7.83 -11.37 21.82
N ARG A 46 9.03 -11.54 22.38
CA ARG A 46 9.30 -12.40 23.54
C ARG A 46 9.91 -11.56 24.66
N LYS A 47 9.43 -11.73 25.89
CA LYS A 47 10.00 -11.02 27.05
C LYS A 47 11.43 -11.49 27.32
N ASN A 48 12.33 -10.57 27.63
CA ASN A 48 13.71 -10.88 27.96
C ASN A 48 13.79 -11.80 29.18
N GLY A 49 14.61 -12.85 29.10
CA GLY A 49 14.76 -13.84 30.17
C GLY A 49 13.56 -14.80 30.32
N SER A 50 12.61 -14.82 29.39
CA SER A 50 11.48 -15.75 29.39
C SER A 50 11.34 -16.47 28.05
N THR A 51 10.91 -17.73 28.09
CA THR A 51 10.50 -18.50 26.91
C THR A 51 8.99 -18.50 26.69
N ASP A 52 8.22 -18.21 27.75
CA ASP A 52 6.78 -18.49 27.79
C ASP A 52 5.93 -17.21 27.65
N VAL A 53 6.54 -16.04 27.82
CA VAL A 53 5.84 -14.76 27.67
C VAL A 53 6.05 -14.22 26.27
N ILE A 54 5.03 -14.41 25.44
CA ILE A 54 4.96 -13.98 24.04
C ILE A 54 3.89 -12.88 23.88
N LYS A 55 4.17 -11.89 23.02
CA LYS A 55 3.26 -10.79 22.72
C LYS A 55 3.17 -10.55 21.20
N PRO A 56 2.05 -10.91 20.54
CA PRO A 56 1.82 -10.52 19.16
C PRO A 56 1.52 -9.01 19.08
N ILE A 57 2.08 -8.36 18.07
CA ILE A 57 1.86 -6.94 17.78
C ILE A 57 1.65 -6.77 16.27
N GLN A 58 0.88 -5.76 15.88
CA GLN A 58 0.61 -5.49 14.46
C GLN A 58 0.42 -3.99 14.22
N SER A 59 0.71 -3.54 13.00
CA SER A 59 0.45 -2.17 12.56
C SER A 59 0.25 -2.11 11.05
N ILE A 60 -0.51 -1.11 10.59
CA ILE A 60 -0.57 -0.73 9.17
C ILE A 60 0.25 0.55 9.02
N LEU A 61 1.30 0.50 8.21
CA LEU A 61 2.27 1.57 8.05
C LEU A 61 2.27 2.07 6.61
N THR A 62 2.28 3.38 6.43
CA THR A 62 2.58 4.00 5.14
C THR A 62 4.10 4.03 4.94
N ALA A 63 4.58 3.47 3.83
CA ALA A 63 5.99 3.44 3.49
C ALA A 63 6.17 3.22 1.98
N ASP A 64 7.34 3.57 1.44
CA ASP A 64 7.64 3.39 0.01
C ASP A 64 7.71 1.91 -0.38
N ASP A 65 8.24 1.07 0.52
CA ASP A 65 8.32 -0.38 0.35
C ASP A 65 8.18 -1.15 1.67
N GLY A 66 8.08 -2.48 1.57
CA GLY A 66 7.92 -3.36 2.73
C GLY A 66 9.14 -3.39 3.66
N SER A 67 10.34 -3.15 3.15
CA SER A 67 11.57 -3.11 3.96
C SER A 67 11.57 -1.88 4.85
N THR A 68 11.18 -0.74 4.30
CA THR A 68 11.03 0.53 5.00
C THR A 68 9.93 0.43 6.06
N ALA A 69 8.77 -0.16 5.72
CA ALA A 69 7.71 -0.44 6.69
C ALA A 69 8.20 -1.31 7.86
N LEU A 70 8.98 -2.37 7.56
CA LEU A 70 9.56 -3.24 8.58
C LEU A 70 10.52 -2.49 9.51
N GLN A 71 11.39 -1.63 8.98
CA GLN A 71 12.32 -0.84 9.80
C GLN A 71 11.59 0.13 10.73
N ILE A 72 10.55 0.81 10.23
CA ILE A 72 9.70 1.68 11.04
C ILE A 72 9.03 0.87 12.15
N PHE A 73 8.49 -0.30 11.82
CA PHE A 73 7.86 -1.21 12.78
C PHE A 73 8.83 -1.67 13.88
N ILE A 74 10.04 -2.11 13.52
CA ILE A 74 11.06 -2.57 14.46
C ILE A 74 11.43 -1.45 15.44
N LYS A 75 11.72 -0.26 14.93
CA LYS A 75 12.07 0.90 15.76
C LYS A 75 10.94 1.25 16.72
N SER A 76 9.70 1.25 16.23
CA SER A 76 8.51 1.49 17.04
C SER A 76 8.34 0.42 18.13
N ALA A 77 8.52 -0.85 17.79
CA ALA A 77 8.39 -1.96 18.73
C ALA A 77 9.45 -1.89 19.85
N GLN A 78 10.70 -1.53 19.52
CA GLN A 78 11.77 -1.34 20.50
C GLN A 78 11.46 -0.21 21.49
N THR A 79 10.87 0.90 21.02
CA THR A 79 10.50 2.01 21.89
C THR A 79 9.28 1.69 22.76
N GLN A 80 8.26 1.04 22.20
CA GLN A 80 7.00 0.78 22.92
C GLN A 80 7.08 -0.40 23.89
N TYR A 81 7.97 -1.36 23.64
CA TYR A 81 8.07 -2.60 24.41
C TYR A 81 9.49 -2.82 24.94
N PRO A 82 9.97 -1.95 25.84
CA PRO A 82 11.25 -2.17 26.50
C PRO A 82 11.21 -3.51 27.27
N GLY A 83 12.32 -4.24 27.25
CA GLY A 83 12.41 -5.56 27.89
C GLY A 83 11.80 -6.71 27.08
N TYR A 84 11.45 -6.48 25.81
CA TYR A 84 11.07 -7.51 24.86
C TYR A 84 12.03 -7.53 23.66
N VAL A 85 12.18 -8.70 23.04
CA VAL A 85 12.88 -8.89 21.76
C VAL A 85 11.90 -9.35 20.70
N LEU A 86 12.06 -8.83 19.48
CA LEU A 86 11.29 -9.26 18.32
C LEU A 86 11.89 -10.56 17.77
N ILE A 87 11.08 -11.61 17.68
CA ILE A 87 11.55 -12.96 17.30
C ILE A 87 11.00 -13.45 15.96
N ALA A 88 9.92 -12.85 15.47
CA ALA A 88 9.37 -13.13 14.15
C ALA A 88 8.65 -11.90 13.61
N THR A 89 8.67 -11.73 12.29
CA THR A 89 7.97 -10.67 11.58
C THR A 89 7.36 -11.18 10.28
N LEU A 90 6.25 -10.58 9.90
CA LEU A 90 5.61 -10.75 8.61
C LEU A 90 5.25 -9.38 8.05
N VAL A 91 5.54 -9.15 6.77
CA VAL A 91 5.21 -7.91 6.07
C VAL A 91 4.37 -8.28 4.86
N SER A 92 3.24 -7.60 4.69
CA SER A 92 2.35 -7.83 3.56
C SER A 92 1.82 -6.49 3.01
N PRO A 93 1.77 -6.31 1.68
CA PRO A 93 1.21 -5.11 1.10
C PRO A 93 -0.29 -5.04 1.40
N VAL A 94 -0.77 -3.86 1.78
CA VAL A 94 -2.20 -3.59 1.89
C VAL A 94 -2.69 -3.12 0.52
N PRO A 95 -3.79 -3.69 -0.01
CA PRO A 95 -4.35 -3.26 -1.27
C PRO A 95 -4.56 -1.75 -1.33
N THR A 96 -4.21 -1.17 -2.48
CA THR A 96 -4.34 0.26 -2.72
C THR A 96 -5.82 0.65 -2.63
N ALA A 97 -6.13 1.60 -1.74
CA ALA A 97 -7.43 2.24 -1.66
C ALA A 97 -7.20 3.74 -1.76
N GLY A 98 -7.92 4.40 -2.66
CA GLY A 98 -7.83 5.85 -2.85
C GLY A 98 -8.97 6.57 -2.18
N THR A 99 -8.67 7.67 -1.50
CA THR A 99 -9.66 8.66 -1.12
C THR A 99 -9.60 9.80 -2.13
N CYS A 100 -10.75 10.13 -2.73
CA CYS A 100 -10.89 11.35 -3.51
C CYS A 100 -11.02 12.51 -2.53
N GLU A 101 -10.03 13.39 -2.52
CA GLU A 101 -10.05 14.61 -1.73
C GLU A 101 -10.38 15.78 -2.68
N ASN A 102 -11.40 16.57 -2.35
CA ASN A 102 -11.72 17.77 -3.11
C ASN A 102 -10.93 18.94 -2.52
N ALA A 103 -10.01 19.47 -3.30
CA ALA A 103 -9.38 20.75 -2.99
C ALA A 103 -10.33 21.85 -3.46
N ILE A 104 -11.31 22.22 -2.62
CA ILE A 104 -12.12 23.43 -2.78
C ILE A 104 -11.44 24.57 -2.02
#